data_AF-A0A349NC46-F1
#
_entry.id   AF-A0A349NC46-F1
#
_cell.length_a   1.000
_cell.length_b   1.000
_cell.length_c   1.000
_cell.angle_alpha   90.00
_cell.angle_beta   90.00
_cell.angle_gamma   90.00
#
_symmetry.space_group_name_H-M   'P 1'
#
loop_
_entity.id
_entity.type
_entity.pdbx_description
1 polymer ?
#
loop_
_entity_poly.entity_id
_entity_poly.type
_entity_poly.pdbx_seq_one_letter_code
_entity_poly.pdbx_strand_id
1 'polypeptide(L)'
;GYKIGTAWETQGEKLKAKAAYWDLYDLFVLKEEGIQSLGKKGRYWLSRSMFELAEIFENESNLDIAVEFYEKIELLGLVGSELARARIEQLRGRSPVASVQ
;
A
#
# COMPACT_ATOMS: atom_id res chain seq x y z
N GLY A 1 -5.05 -12.64 2.33
CA GLY A 1 -3.92 -11.72 2.14
C GLY A 1 -3.16 -11.47 3.41
N TYR A 2 -3.49 -10.45 4.21
CA TYR A 2 -2.63 -9.92 5.27
C TYR A 2 -1.88 -10.95 6.12
N LYS A 3 -2.58 -11.86 6.82
CA LYS A 3 -1.93 -12.88 7.67
C LYS A 3 -0.98 -13.81 6.89
N ILE A 4 -1.34 -14.13 5.64
CA ILE A 4 -0.51 -14.95 4.75
C ILE A 4 0.73 -14.16 4.36
N GLY A 5 0.57 -12.88 4.02
CA GLY A 5 1.68 -11.97 3.75
C GLY A 5 2.68 -11.90 4.90
N THR A 6 2.19 -11.63 6.11
CA THR A 6 3.05 -11.56 7.32
C THR A 6 3.74 -12.88 7.64
N ALA A 7 3.08 -14.02 7.34
CA ALA A 7 3.68 -15.33 7.52
C ALA A 7 4.84 -15.56 6.55
N TRP A 8 4.70 -15.11 5.30
CA TRP A 8 5.80 -15.14 4.33
C TRP A 8 6.94 -14.20 4.69
N GLU A 9 6.65 -12.99 5.19
CA GLU A 9 7.70 -12.07 5.67
C GLU A 9 8.52 -12.66 6.82
N THR A 10 7.84 -13.30 7.78
CA THR A 10 8.50 -13.97 8.91
C THR A 10 9.44 -15.09 8.43
N GLN A 11 9.15 -15.70 7.28
CA GLN A 11 9.98 -16.72 6.64
C GLN A 11 11.05 -16.14 5.71
N GLY A 12 11.12 -14.80 5.55
CA GLY A 12 12.04 -14.14 4.61
C GLY A 12 11.60 -14.21 3.15
N GLU A 13 10.42 -14.75 2.86
CA GLU A 13 9.89 -15.00 1.51
C GLU A 13 9.22 -13.74 0.94
N LYS A 14 10.02 -12.69 0.71
CA LYS A 14 9.55 -11.34 0.33
C LYS A 14 8.62 -11.31 -0.89
N LEU A 15 8.91 -12.09 -1.92
CA LEU A 15 8.07 -12.15 -3.13
C LEU A 15 6.68 -12.74 -2.84
N LYS A 16 6.61 -13.78 -2.00
CA LYS A 16 5.34 -14.41 -1.62
C LYS A 16 4.52 -13.48 -0.72
N ALA A 17 5.19 -12.74 0.16
CA ALA A 17 4.55 -11.73 0.97
C ALA A 17 3.90 -10.63 0.11
N LYS A 18 4.69 -10.04 -0.79
CA LYS A 18 4.24 -9.03 -1.75
C LYS A 18 3.03 -9.51 -2.55
N ALA A 19 3.09 -10.73 -3.10
CA ALA A 19 1.97 -11.32 -3.83
C ALA A 19 0.70 -11.45 -2.98
N ALA A 20 0.82 -11.93 -1.73
CA ALA A 20 -0.33 -12.09 -0.85
C ALA A 20 -1.00 -10.76 -0.45
N TYR A 21 -0.24 -9.67 -0.38
CA TYR A 21 -0.79 -8.33 -0.21
C TYR A 21 -1.42 -7.80 -1.49
N TRP A 22 -0.76 -8.02 -2.64
CA TRP A 22 -1.26 -7.63 -3.96
C TRP A 22 -2.61 -8.27 -4.27
N ASP A 23 -2.82 -9.54 -3.92
CA ASP A 23 -4.10 -10.23 -4.12
C ASP A 23 -5.27 -9.50 -3.42
N LEU A 24 -5.04 -8.88 -2.26
CA LEU A 24 -6.07 -8.08 -1.59
C LEU A 24 -6.33 -6.76 -2.30
N TYR A 25 -5.28 -6.12 -2.79
CA TYR A 25 -5.39 -4.89 -3.57
C TYR A 25 -6.15 -5.14 -4.88
N ASP A 26 -5.81 -6.20 -5.62
CA ASP A 26 -6.54 -6.58 -6.85
C ASP A 26 -8.02 -6.85 -6.56
N LEU A 27 -8.29 -7.67 -5.53
CA LEU A 27 -9.66 -8.09 -5.23
C LEU A 27 -10.56 -6.94 -4.77
N PHE A 28 -10.03 -6.01 -3.98
CA PHE A 28 -10.85 -5.01 -3.28
C PHE A 28 -10.66 -3.57 -3.74
N VAL A 29 -9.60 -3.26 -4.48
CA VAL A 29 -9.33 -1.90 -4.97
C VAL A 29 -9.42 -1.82 -6.49
N LEU A 30 -8.87 -2.79 -7.23
CA LEU A 30 -8.90 -2.75 -8.69
C LEU A 30 -10.26 -3.17 -9.28
N LYS A 31 -11.03 -4.01 -8.58
CA LYS A 31 -12.38 -4.40 -9.01
C LYS A 31 -13.41 -3.38 -8.54
N GLU A 32 -14.20 -2.86 -9.49
CA GLU A 32 -15.36 -2.00 -9.21
C GLU A 32 -16.25 -2.67 -8.14
N GLU A 33 -16.59 -1.92 -7.09
CA GLU A 33 -17.38 -2.35 -5.91
C GLU A 33 -16.65 -3.16 -4.81
N GLY A 34 -15.42 -3.62 -5.03
CA GLY A 34 -14.71 -4.49 -4.07
C GLY A 34 -14.64 -3.91 -2.65
N ILE A 35 -14.24 -2.65 -2.51
CA ILE A 35 -14.11 -2.00 -1.20
C ILE A 35 -15.46 -1.78 -0.48
N GLN A 36 -16.56 -1.63 -1.22
CA GLN A 36 -17.89 -1.40 -0.63
C GLN A 36 -18.42 -2.66 0.06
N SER A 37 -17.99 -3.84 -0.39
CA SER A 37 -18.28 -5.11 0.26
C SER A 37 -17.60 -5.28 1.63
N LEU A 38 -16.57 -4.47 1.93
CA LEU A 38 -15.78 -4.59 3.15
C LEU A 38 -16.38 -3.81 4.32
N GLY A 39 -16.65 -4.53 5.42
CA GLY A 39 -16.86 -3.93 6.74
C GLY A 39 -15.58 -3.34 7.34
N LYS A 40 -15.72 -2.66 8.49
CA LYS A 40 -14.62 -1.93 9.18
C LYS A 40 -13.33 -2.74 9.34
N LYS A 41 -13.43 -4.00 9.78
CA LYS A 41 -12.26 -4.89 9.97
C LYS A 41 -11.58 -5.25 8.65
N GLY A 42 -12.36 -5.45 7.59
CA GLY A 42 -11.83 -5.74 6.26
C GLY A 42 -11.05 -4.55 5.70
N ARG A 43 -11.64 -3.35 5.80
CA ARG A 43 -10.99 -2.08 5.41
C ARG A 43 -9.69 -1.82 6.18
N TYR A 44 -9.66 -2.15 7.48
CA TYR A 44 -8.44 -2.06 8.29
C TYR A 44 -7.32 -2.96 7.74
N TRP A 45 -7.60 -4.24 7.48
CA TRP A 45 -6.57 -5.17 6.97
C TRP A 45 -6.18 -4.87 5.52
N LEU A 46 -7.10 -4.35 4.70
CA LEU A 46 -6.77 -3.87 3.37
C LEU A 46 -5.79 -2.70 3.45
N SER A 47 -6.08 -1.69 4.28
CA SER A 47 -5.17 -0.56 4.50
C SER A 47 -3.79 -1.02 4.95
N ARG A 48 -3.71 -1.91 5.95
CA ARG A 48 -2.44 -2.49 6.40
C ARG A 48 -1.69 -3.17 5.27
N SER A 49 -2.36 -3.97 4.44
CA SER A 49 -1.71 -4.64 3.30
C SER A 49 -1.20 -3.64 2.25
N MET A 50 -1.91 -2.54 2.03
CA MET A 50 -1.45 -1.47 1.12
C MET A 50 -0.25 -0.70 1.68
N PHE A 51 -0.17 -0.51 3.01
CA PHE A 51 1.03 0.02 3.66
C PHE A 51 2.23 -0.93 3.45
N GLU A 52 2.07 -2.23 3.67
CA GLU A 52 3.16 -3.19 3.44
C GLU A 52 3.61 -3.19 1.97
N LEU A 53 2.68 -3.11 1.01
CA LEU A 53 3.02 -2.96 -0.42
C LEU A 53 3.83 -1.68 -0.68
N ALA A 54 3.39 -0.54 -0.15
CA ALA A 54 4.09 0.72 -0.31
C ALA A 54 5.51 0.65 0.26
N GLU A 55 5.70 0.10 1.47
CA GLU A 55 7.01 -0.06 2.09
C GLU A 55 7.91 -1.04 1.33
N ILE A 56 7.37 -2.12 0.76
CA ILE A 56 8.12 -3.02 -0.12
C ILE A 56 8.62 -2.25 -1.36
N PHE A 57 7.77 -1.44 -2.01
CA PHE A 57 8.18 -0.65 -3.16
C PHE A 57 9.17 0.47 -2.80
N GLU A 58 9.05 1.10 -1.63
CA GLU A 58 10.06 2.03 -1.11
C GLU A 58 11.43 1.35 -0.97
N ASN A 59 11.46 0.15 -0.38
CA ASN A 59 12.68 -0.62 -0.19
C ASN A 59 13.30 -1.09 -1.52
N GLU A 60 12.48 -1.27 -2.56
CA GLU A 60 12.91 -1.54 -3.92
C GLU A 60 13.31 -0.26 -4.70
N SER A 61 13.32 0.91 -4.05
CA SER A 61 13.57 2.23 -4.67
C SER A 61 12.56 2.62 -5.75
N ASN A 62 11.40 1.97 -5.78
CA ASN A 62 10.31 2.30 -6.70
C ASN A 62 9.32 3.26 -6.01
N LEU A 63 9.77 4.51 -5.87
CA LEU A 63 9.07 5.51 -5.06
C LEU A 63 7.73 5.94 -5.68
N ASP A 64 7.63 5.95 -7.01
CA ASP A 64 6.39 6.31 -7.70
C ASP A 64 5.26 5.33 -7.35
N ILE A 65 5.53 4.02 -7.44
CA ILE A 65 4.54 3.01 -7.07
C ILE A 65 4.22 3.07 -5.56
N ALA A 66 5.22 3.30 -4.71
CA ALA A 66 4.97 3.47 -3.28
C ALA A 66 4.00 4.65 -3.00
N VAL A 67 4.20 5.79 -3.67
CA VAL A 67 3.31 6.95 -3.58
C VAL A 67 1.90 6.61 -4.07
N GLU A 68 1.74 5.87 -5.17
CA GLU A 68 0.42 5.46 -5.67
C GLU A 68 -0.39 4.67 -4.63
N PHE A 69 0.25 3.77 -3.88
CA PHE A 69 -0.42 3.02 -2.80
C PHE A 69 -0.88 3.94 -1.67
N TYR A 70 -0.02 4.86 -1.22
CA TYR A 70 -0.40 5.83 -0.19
C TYR A 70 -1.54 6.75 -0.64
N GLU A 71 -1.49 7.23 -1.89
CA GLU A 71 -2.56 8.05 -2.46
C GLU A 71 -3.89 7.28 -2.50
N LYS A 72 -3.86 5.97 -2.76
CA LYS A 72 -5.09 5.15 -2.77
C LYS A 72 -5.63 4.96 -1.36
N ILE A 73 -4.79 4.84 -0.34
CA ILE A 73 -5.24 4.81 1.07
C ILE A 73 -5.95 6.12 1.43
N GLU A 74 -5.42 7.26 0.99
CA GLU A 74 -6.05 8.56 1.20
C GLU A 74 -7.37 8.69 0.43
N LEU A 75 -7.37 8.41 -0.88
CA LEU A 75 -8.53 8.54 -1.76
C LEU A 75 -9.70 7.67 -1.31
N LEU A 76 -9.42 6.46 -0.83
CA LEU A 76 -10.43 5.51 -0.38
C LEU A 76 -10.92 5.76 1.06
N GLY A 77 -10.37 6.78 1.75
CA GLY A 77 -10.71 7.12 3.13
C GLY A 77 -10.42 5.97 4.09
N LEU A 78 -9.37 5.20 3.83
CA LEU A 78 -9.00 4.05 4.65
C LEU A 78 -8.35 4.49 5.96
N VAL A 79 -8.42 3.63 6.99
CA VAL A 79 -7.73 3.90 8.26
C VAL A 79 -6.25 4.14 8.00
N GLY A 80 -5.72 5.28 8.46
CA GLY A 80 -4.33 5.67 8.22
C GLY A 80 -4.12 6.70 7.10
N SER A 81 -5.16 7.31 6.54
CA SER A 81 -5.02 8.35 5.50
C SER A 81 -4.09 9.50 5.88
N GLU A 82 -4.10 9.97 7.14
CA GLU A 82 -3.18 11.03 7.59
C GLU A 82 -1.72 10.58 7.56
N LEU A 83 -1.44 9.34 7.97
CA LEU A 83 -0.11 8.75 7.89
C LEU A 83 0.32 8.57 6.43
N ALA A 84 -0.58 8.12 5.56
CA ALA A 84 -0.31 7.98 4.13
C ALA A 84 0.05 9.35 3.50
N ARG A 85 -0.68 10.41 3.84
CA ARG A 85 -0.35 11.77 3.38
C ARG A 85 1.04 12.22 3.83
N ALA A 86 1.37 12.03 5.11
CA ALA A 86 2.69 12.36 5.63
C ALA A 86 3.81 11.57 4.92
N ARG A 87 3.58 10.29 4.58
CA ARG A 87 4.51 9.47 3.79
C ARG A 87 4.69 10.01 2.37
N ILE A 88 3.60 10.41 1.69
CA ILE A 88 3.66 11.01 0.34
C ILE A 88 4.53 12.27 0.36
N GLU A 89 4.31 13.18 1.32
CA GLU A 89 5.10 14.41 1.46
C GLU A 89 6.58 14.10 1.67
N GLN A 90 6.89 13.14 2.54
CA GLN A 90 8.26 12.69 2.79
C GLN A 90 8.93 12.11 1.53
N LEU A 91 8.23 11.27 0.76
CA LEU A 91 8.77 10.63 -0.44
C LEU A 91 8.94 11.60 -1.61
N ARG A 92 8.03 12.55 -1.78
CA ARG A 92 8.15 13.60 -2.80
C ARG A 92 9.31 14.55 -2.52
N GLY A 93 9.64 14.79 -1.25
CA GLY A 93 10.85 15.53 -0.87
C GLY A 93 12.17 14.73 -1.05
N ARG A 94 12.10 13.41 -1.21
CA ARG A 94 13.25 12.52 -1.44
C ARG A 94 13.48 12.17 -2.90
N SER A 95 12.42 12.18 -3.70
CA SER A 95 12.55 12.09 -5.15
C SER A 95 13.33 13.32 -5.62
N PRO A 96 14.34 13.18 -6.50
CA PRO A 96 14.96 14.34 -7.11
C PRO A 96 13.84 15.07 -7.84
N VAL A 97 13.36 16.15 -7.24
CA VAL A 97 12.42 17.07 -7.88
C VAL A 97 13.06 17.34 -9.23
N ALA A 98 12.40 16.92 -10.31
CA ALA A 98 12.74 17.39 -11.63
C ALA A 98 12.73 18.91 -11.51
N SER A 99 13.92 19.50 -11.43
CA SER A 99 14.09 20.93 -11.40
C SER A 99 13.66 21.38 -12.77
N VAL A 100 12.38 21.71 -12.91
CA VAL A 100 11.87 22.43 -14.04
C VAL A 100 12.41 23.85 -13.84
N GLN A 101 13.45 24.17 -14.60
CA GLN A 101 13.94 25.53 -14.81
C GLN A 101 12.87 26.37 -15.50
#